data_AF-A0A534W025-F1
#
_entry.id   AF-A0A534W025-F1
#
_cell.length_a   1.000
_cell.length_b   1.000
_cell.length_c   1.000
_cell.angle_alpha   90.00
_cell.angle_beta   90.00
_cell.angle_gamma   90.00
#
_symmetry.space_group_name_H-M   'P 1'
#
loop_
_entity.id
_entity.type
_entity.pdbx_description
1 polymer ?
#
loop_
_entity_poly.entity_id
_entity_poly.type
_entity_poly.pdbx_seq_one_letter_code
_entity_poly.pdbx_strand_id
1 'polypeptide(L)'
;MSVYLSIAPPDGFTRWEDADWDRWLREHPWEVAERVCSRGDWAIFLYQLRQHADRGRKLIEPLLEQLVNERPLSTEQAADLKTALVAARDELAKKPASLLEDTARASHFASPDDVQSMIAGTRSRVGREPTIAEVWSQVLDQVDKVLENAAKERRGVYFGNV
;
A
#
# COMPACT_ATOMS: atom_id res chain seq x y z
N MET A 1 5.28 -10.70 9.64
CA MET A 1 4.13 -9.91 10.12
C MET A 1 3.37 -9.38 8.90
N SER A 2 2.05 -9.29 9.00
CA SER A 2 1.19 -8.76 7.93
C SER A 2 0.86 -7.30 8.21
N VAL A 3 0.69 -6.51 7.15
CA VAL A 3 0.26 -5.11 7.25
C VAL A 3 -1.25 -5.07 7.20
N TYR A 4 -1.86 -4.50 8.25
CA TYR A 4 -3.28 -4.22 8.30
C TYR A 4 -3.52 -2.71 8.27
N LEU A 5 -4.61 -2.31 7.62
CA LEU A 5 -5.01 -0.91 7.50
C LEU A 5 -6.47 -0.76 7.95
N SER A 6 -6.75 0.15 8.87
CA SER A 6 -8.11 0.52 9.26
C SER A 6 -8.31 2.03 9.19
N ILE A 7 -9.56 2.47 9.23
CA ILE A 7 -9.95 3.88 9.31
C ILE A 7 -9.77 4.34 10.76
N ALA A 8 -9.45 5.61 10.96
CA ALA A 8 -9.26 6.22 12.28
C ALA A 8 -10.41 7.16 12.66
N PRO A 9 -10.75 7.38 13.94
CA PRO A 9 -11.78 8.32 14.38
C PRO A 9 -11.54 9.76 13.90
N PRO A 10 -12.62 10.56 13.85
CA PRO A 10 -12.63 11.91 13.27
C PRO A 10 -11.85 12.95 14.09
N ASP A 11 -11.59 12.69 15.37
CA ASP A 11 -10.91 13.64 16.28
C ASP A 11 -9.38 13.73 16.06
N GLY A 12 -8.84 12.89 15.18
CA GLY A 12 -7.46 12.93 14.71
C GLY A 12 -6.43 12.26 15.64
N PHE A 13 -5.24 11.99 15.08
CA PHE A 13 -4.17 11.20 15.72
C PHE A 13 -3.49 11.86 16.92
N THR A 14 -3.48 13.19 16.98
CA THR A 14 -2.71 13.92 17.99
C THR A 14 -3.37 13.97 19.36
N ARG A 15 -4.62 13.52 19.47
CA ARG A 15 -5.38 13.49 20.73
C ARG A 15 -5.42 12.11 21.40
N TRP A 16 -4.77 11.11 20.78
CA TRP A 16 -4.95 9.70 21.10
C TRP A 16 -3.57 9.05 21.18
N GLU A 17 -3.26 8.42 22.31
CA GLU A 17 -2.04 7.63 22.46
C GLU A 17 -2.21 6.25 21.82
N ASP A 18 -1.11 5.51 21.59
CA ASP A 18 -1.15 4.16 20.98
C ASP A 18 -2.12 3.22 21.72
N ALA A 19 -2.22 3.34 23.04
CA ALA A 19 -3.18 2.56 23.83
C ALA A 19 -4.65 2.96 23.57
N ASP A 20 -4.92 4.23 23.29
CA ASP A 20 -6.25 4.71 22.90
C ASP A 20 -6.62 4.21 21.50
N TRP A 21 -5.64 4.17 20.59
CA TRP A 21 -5.76 3.57 19.26
C TRP A 21 -6.11 2.09 19.34
N ASP A 22 -5.31 1.31 20.07
CA ASP A 22 -5.53 -0.13 20.25
C ASP A 22 -6.86 -0.43 20.95
N ARG A 23 -7.26 0.43 21.88
CA ARG A 23 -8.57 0.34 22.53
C ARG A 23 -9.69 0.63 21.53
N TRP A 24 -9.58 1.68 20.74
CA TRP A 24 -10.61 2.06 19.79
C TRP A 24 -10.80 1.05 18.66
N LEU A 25 -9.72 0.49 18.14
CA LEU A 25 -9.76 -0.59 17.15
C LEU A 25 -10.48 -1.83 17.70
N ARG A 26 -10.32 -2.13 19.00
CA ARG A 26 -11.08 -3.21 19.68
C ARG A 26 -12.54 -2.86 19.91
N GLU A 27 -12.85 -1.59 20.19
CA GLU A 27 -14.21 -1.10 20.44
C GLU A 27 -15.01 -0.87 19.14
N HIS A 28 -14.33 -0.72 18.00
CA HIS A 28 -14.93 -0.50 16.67
C HIS A 28 -14.60 -1.64 15.69
N PRO A 29 -14.84 -2.92 16.06
CA PRO A 29 -14.46 -4.08 15.25
C PRO A 29 -15.22 -4.17 13.91
N TRP A 30 -16.27 -3.36 13.72
CA TRP A 30 -17.00 -3.25 12.45
C TRP A 30 -16.26 -2.42 11.40
N GLU A 31 -15.30 -1.56 11.78
CA GLU A 31 -14.30 -1.01 10.86
C GLU A 31 -13.13 -1.99 10.78
N VAL A 32 -13.41 -3.17 10.19
CA VAL A 32 -12.49 -4.31 10.14
C VAL A 32 -11.17 -3.85 9.53
N ALA A 33 -10.08 -4.04 10.28
CA ALA A 33 -8.75 -3.80 9.74
C ALA A 33 -8.52 -4.74 8.56
N GLU A 34 -8.26 -4.14 7.41
CA GLU A 34 -8.12 -4.85 6.16
C GLU A 34 -6.66 -5.25 5.98
N ARG A 35 -6.40 -6.56 5.83
CA ARG A 35 -5.07 -7.04 5.52
C ARG A 35 -4.70 -6.65 4.09
N VAL A 36 -3.63 -5.88 3.94
CA VAL A 36 -3.13 -5.46 2.63
C VAL A 36 -2.20 -6.52 2.04
N CYS A 37 -1.10 -6.82 2.71
CA CYS A 37 -0.12 -7.83 2.29
C CYS A 37 0.81 -8.19 3.46
N SER A 38 1.89 -8.94 3.21
CA SER A 38 2.95 -9.08 4.21
C SER A 38 3.78 -7.79 4.33
N ARG A 39 4.46 -7.57 5.46
CA ARG A 39 5.37 -6.42 5.61
C ARG A 39 6.51 -6.42 4.59
N GLY A 40 6.99 -7.60 4.20
CA GLY A 40 7.99 -7.74 3.14
C GLY A 40 7.42 -7.26 1.80
N ASP A 41 6.25 -7.76 1.42
CA ASP A 41 5.57 -7.37 0.18
C ASP A 41 5.25 -5.88 0.15
N TRP A 42 4.88 -5.29 1.29
CA TRP A 42 4.62 -3.86 1.41
C TRP A 42 5.88 -3.03 1.12
N ALA A 43 7.01 -3.39 1.72
CA ALA A 43 8.28 -2.72 1.48
C ALA A 43 8.73 -2.86 0.01
N ILE A 44 8.57 -4.05 -0.57
CA ILE A 44 8.87 -4.30 -1.98
C ILE A 44 7.96 -3.44 -2.86
N PHE A 45 6.65 -3.42 -2.60
CA PHE A 45 5.69 -2.61 -3.32
C PHE A 45 6.08 -1.12 -3.32
N LEU A 46 6.35 -0.55 -2.15
CA LEU A 46 6.82 0.85 -2.01
C LEU A 46 8.13 1.10 -2.78
N TYR A 47 9.05 0.13 -2.77
CA TYR A 47 10.27 0.21 -3.57
C TYR A 47 9.99 0.19 -5.07
N GLN A 48 9.07 -0.67 -5.55
CA GLN A 48 8.68 -0.71 -6.96
C GLN A 48 8.00 0.58 -7.40
N LEU A 49 7.16 1.19 -6.54
CA LEU A 49 6.58 2.52 -6.80
C LEU A 49 7.69 3.56 -7.01
N ARG A 50 8.71 3.56 -6.14
CA ARG A 50 9.84 4.48 -6.24
C ARG A 50 10.66 4.29 -7.53
N GLN A 51 10.85 3.06 -7.99
CA GLN A 51 11.62 2.77 -9.21
C GLN A 51 10.82 3.06 -10.47
N HIS A 52 9.52 2.78 -10.45
CA HIS A 52 8.75 2.65 -11.69
C HIS A 52 7.63 3.66 -11.87
N ALA A 53 7.30 4.50 -10.88
CA ALA A 53 6.31 5.57 -11.02
C ALA A 53 6.94 6.92 -10.65
N ASP A 54 7.37 7.71 -11.63
CA ASP A 54 8.09 8.96 -11.35
C ASP A 54 7.18 10.02 -10.72
N ARG A 55 5.93 10.14 -11.21
CA ARG A 55 4.96 11.06 -10.63
C ARG A 55 4.43 10.51 -9.30
N GLY A 56 4.09 9.22 -9.25
CA GLY A 56 3.68 8.53 -8.03
C GLY A 56 4.73 8.68 -6.91
N ARG A 57 6.01 8.46 -7.23
CA ARG A 57 7.13 8.65 -6.30
C ARG A 57 7.16 10.04 -5.68
N LYS A 58 7.08 11.10 -6.51
CA LYS A 58 7.12 12.49 -6.02
C LYS A 58 5.96 12.81 -5.08
N LEU A 59 4.79 12.23 -5.34
CA LEU A 59 3.61 12.42 -4.49
C LEU A 59 3.65 11.58 -3.21
N ILE A 60 4.27 10.40 -3.25
CA ILE A 60 4.44 9.52 -2.08
C ILE A 60 5.57 9.99 -1.15
N GLU A 61 6.60 10.67 -1.68
CA GLU A 61 7.80 11.04 -0.93
C GLU A 61 7.54 11.72 0.43
N PRO A 62 6.59 12.67 0.56
CA PRO A 62 6.26 13.28 1.85
C PRO A 62 5.67 12.30 2.88
N LEU A 63 5.08 11.19 2.43
CA LEU A 63 4.42 10.18 3.26
C LEU A 63 5.31 8.98 3.54
N LEU A 64 6.47 8.87 2.88
CA LEU A 64 7.27 7.65 2.87
C LEU A 64 7.72 7.21 4.26
N GLU A 65 8.10 8.15 5.13
CA GLU A 65 8.49 7.81 6.50
C GLU A 65 7.34 7.14 7.27
N GLN A 66 6.12 7.65 7.11
CA GLN A 66 4.95 7.08 7.77
C GLN A 66 4.61 5.71 7.18
N LEU A 67 4.62 5.58 5.85
CA LEU A 67 4.29 4.33 5.16
C LEU A 67 5.29 3.19 5.44
N VAL A 68 6.59 3.50 5.52
CA VAL A 68 7.65 2.52 5.82
C VAL A 68 7.60 2.08 7.29
N ASN A 69 7.31 3.01 8.19
CA ASN A 69 7.23 2.72 9.62
C ASN A 69 5.83 2.33 10.09
N GLU A 70 4.87 2.14 9.16
CA GLU A 70 3.48 1.77 9.47
C GLU A 70 2.88 2.73 10.51
N ARG A 71 3.15 4.04 10.36
CA ARG A 71 2.59 5.08 11.23
C ARG A 71 1.24 5.59 10.70
N PRO A 72 0.37 6.09 11.58
CA PRO A 72 -0.92 6.59 11.16
C PRO A 72 -0.82 7.84 10.25
N LEU A 73 -1.83 8.02 9.40
CA LEU A 73 -1.95 9.15 8.47
C LEU A 73 -3.23 9.93 8.73
N SER A 74 -3.12 11.26 8.84
CA SER A 74 -4.25 12.20 8.93
C SER A 74 -5.24 12.03 7.77
N THR A 75 -6.45 12.56 7.90
CA THR A 75 -7.44 12.58 6.80
C THR A 75 -6.89 13.22 5.53
N GLU A 76 -6.11 14.29 5.66
CA GLU A 76 -5.45 14.97 4.53
C GLU A 76 -4.37 14.08 3.91
N GLN A 77 -3.51 13.49 4.73
CA GLN A 77 -2.46 12.58 4.29
C GLN A 77 -3.03 11.31 3.63
N ALA A 78 -4.19 10.82 4.07
CA ALA A 78 -4.90 9.71 3.44
C ALA A 78 -5.41 10.09 2.03
N ALA A 79 -5.92 11.32 1.85
CA ALA A 79 -6.33 11.82 0.55
C ALA A 79 -5.12 12.03 -0.40
N ASP A 80 -4.00 12.52 0.14
CA ASP A 80 -2.74 12.64 -0.59
C ASP A 80 -2.22 11.27 -1.02
N LEU A 81 -2.24 10.28 -0.11
CA LEU A 81 -1.86 8.90 -0.42
C LEU A 81 -2.72 8.33 -1.55
N LYS A 82 -4.05 8.56 -1.52
CA LYS A 82 -4.94 8.12 -2.58
C LYS A 82 -4.53 8.70 -3.93
N THR A 83 -4.30 10.01 -3.98
CA THR A 83 -3.87 10.71 -5.20
C THR A 83 -2.54 10.15 -5.72
N ALA A 84 -1.61 9.90 -4.81
CA ALA A 84 -0.30 9.35 -5.13
C ALA A 84 -0.37 7.92 -5.69
N LEU A 85 -1.20 7.06 -5.09
CA LEU A 85 -1.42 5.68 -5.53
C LEU A 85 -2.17 5.60 -6.87
N VAL A 86 -3.12 6.49 -7.13
CA VAL A 86 -3.77 6.59 -8.46
C VAL A 86 -2.74 6.95 -9.53
N ALA A 87 -1.94 7.98 -9.30
CA ALA A 87 -0.88 8.36 -10.25
C ALA A 87 0.13 7.23 -10.47
N ALA A 88 0.52 6.55 -9.39
CA ALA A 88 1.39 5.38 -9.46
C ALA A 88 0.78 4.24 -10.27
N ARG A 89 -0.49 3.88 -10.03
CA ARG A 89 -1.21 2.83 -10.76
C ARG A 89 -1.20 3.11 -12.26
N ASP A 90 -1.49 4.34 -12.67
CA ASP A 90 -1.51 4.74 -14.08
C ASP A 90 -0.14 4.63 -14.77
N GLU A 91 0.94 4.91 -14.05
CA GLU A 91 2.30 4.76 -14.56
C GLU A 91 2.72 3.29 -14.62
N LEU A 92 2.46 2.52 -13.56
CA LEU A 92 2.77 1.10 -13.49
C LEU A 92 2.00 0.25 -14.50
N ALA A 93 0.77 0.65 -14.85
CA ALA A 93 -0.05 -0.01 -15.86
C ALA A 93 0.54 0.10 -17.28
N LYS A 94 1.50 1.01 -17.50
CA LYS A 94 2.19 1.18 -18.79
C LYS A 94 3.51 0.41 -18.86
N LYS A 95 3.91 -0.24 -17.76
CA LYS A 95 5.21 -0.88 -17.62
C LYS A 95 5.07 -2.40 -17.62
N PRO A 96 5.84 -3.14 -18.44
CA PRO A 96 5.81 -4.59 -18.42
C PRO A 96 6.37 -5.14 -17.11
N ALA A 97 5.81 -6.23 -16.62
CA ALA A 97 6.22 -6.86 -15.37
C ALA A 97 7.66 -7.41 -15.41
N SER A 98 8.21 -7.67 -16.60
CA SER A 98 9.62 -8.08 -16.77
C SER A 98 10.63 -7.11 -16.14
N LEU A 99 10.29 -5.82 -16.01
CA LEU A 99 11.13 -4.82 -15.32
C LEU A 99 11.30 -5.11 -13.82
N LEU A 100 10.38 -5.87 -13.23
CA LEU A 100 10.51 -6.32 -11.84
C LEU A 100 11.65 -7.33 -11.69
N GLU A 101 11.91 -8.16 -12.70
CA GLU A 101 13.02 -9.12 -12.67
C GLU A 101 14.38 -8.41 -12.67
N ASP A 102 14.53 -7.37 -13.48
CA ASP A 102 15.73 -6.53 -13.50
C ASP A 102 15.96 -5.86 -12.14
N THR A 103 14.87 -5.38 -11.54
CA THR A 103 14.89 -4.73 -10.24
C THR A 103 15.22 -5.72 -9.11
N ALA A 104 14.69 -6.94 -9.18
CA ALA A 104 14.96 -8.01 -8.21
C ALA A 104 16.42 -8.46 -8.23
N ARG A 105 17.06 -8.46 -9.41
CA ARG A 105 18.50 -8.78 -9.53
C ARG A 105 19.40 -7.69 -8.93
N ALA A 106 18.95 -6.45 -8.91
CA ALA A 106 19.72 -5.30 -8.44
C ALA A 106 19.44 -4.92 -6.97
N SER A 107 18.36 -5.43 -6.36
CA SER A 107 17.95 -5.05 -5.00
C SER A 107 17.99 -6.23 -4.03
N HIS A 108 18.26 -5.96 -2.75
CA HIS A 108 18.18 -6.95 -1.68
C HIS A 108 16.78 -7.12 -1.09
N PHE A 109 15.77 -6.45 -1.64
CA PHE A 109 14.42 -6.41 -1.04
C PHE A 109 13.55 -7.62 -1.40
N ALA A 110 13.84 -8.34 -2.51
CA ALA A 110 13.06 -9.49 -2.95
C ALA A 110 13.97 -10.55 -3.58
N SER A 111 13.67 -11.84 -3.38
CA SER A 111 14.32 -12.91 -4.12
C SER A 111 13.89 -12.85 -5.59
N PRO A 112 14.82 -13.03 -6.55
CA PRO A 112 14.47 -13.18 -7.97
C PRO A 112 13.44 -14.27 -8.23
N ASP A 113 13.52 -15.40 -7.52
CA ASP A 113 12.61 -16.54 -7.68
C ASP A 113 11.18 -16.20 -7.23
N ASP A 114 11.03 -15.40 -6.16
CA ASP A 114 9.73 -14.96 -5.66
C ASP A 114 9.08 -14.02 -6.68
N VAL A 115 9.84 -13.06 -7.22
CA VAL A 115 9.36 -12.13 -8.24
C VAL A 115 8.96 -12.86 -9.51
N GLN A 116 9.75 -13.84 -9.96
CA GLN A 116 9.39 -14.68 -11.10
C GLN A 116 8.10 -15.47 -10.85
N SER A 117 7.94 -16.01 -9.64
CA SER A 117 6.72 -16.74 -9.25
C SER A 117 5.49 -15.82 -9.24
N MET A 118 5.63 -14.60 -8.72
CA MET A 118 4.55 -13.60 -8.75
C MET A 118 4.16 -13.21 -10.18
N ILE A 119 5.14 -12.96 -11.06
CA ILE A 119 4.91 -12.64 -12.47
C ILE A 119 4.24 -13.82 -13.18
N ALA A 120 4.74 -15.04 -12.99
CA ALA A 120 4.18 -16.24 -13.60
C ALA A 120 2.73 -16.49 -13.15
N GLY A 121 2.44 -16.35 -11.85
CA GLY A 121 1.08 -16.46 -11.32
C GLY A 121 0.14 -15.40 -11.91
N THR A 122 0.61 -14.18 -12.07
CA THR A 122 -0.16 -13.08 -12.69
C THR A 122 -0.38 -13.33 -14.18
N ARG A 123 0.67 -13.76 -14.90
CA ARG A 123 0.62 -14.12 -16.32
C ARG A 123 -0.40 -15.23 -16.56
N SER A 124 -0.42 -16.25 -15.70
CA SER A 124 -1.41 -17.34 -15.77
C SER A 124 -2.85 -16.85 -15.59
N ARG A 125 -3.07 -15.82 -14.75
CA ARG A 125 -4.41 -15.22 -14.55
C ARG A 125 -4.85 -14.33 -15.72
N VAL A 126 -3.94 -13.53 -16.26
CA VAL A 126 -4.25 -12.52 -17.28
C VAL A 126 -4.16 -13.08 -18.71
N GLY A 127 -3.43 -14.18 -18.92
CA GLY A 127 -3.30 -14.85 -20.22
C GLY A 127 -2.38 -14.15 -21.24
N ARG A 128 -1.68 -13.10 -20.80
CA ARG A 128 -0.68 -12.35 -21.58
C ARG A 128 0.43 -11.86 -20.64
N GLU A 129 1.45 -11.21 -21.21
CA GLU A 129 2.46 -10.53 -20.40
C GLU A 129 1.78 -9.49 -19.49
N PRO A 130 1.94 -9.60 -18.16
CA PRO A 130 1.32 -8.68 -17.24
C PRO A 130 2.11 -7.38 -17.13
N THR A 131 1.44 -6.37 -16.60
CA THR A 131 2.04 -5.09 -16.23
C THR A 131 2.43 -5.11 -14.75
N ILE A 132 3.26 -4.14 -14.32
CA ILE A 132 3.62 -4.02 -12.90
C ILE A 132 2.37 -3.77 -12.03
N ALA A 133 1.42 -2.96 -12.52
CA ALA A 133 0.18 -2.70 -11.80
C ALA A 133 -0.67 -3.98 -11.61
N GLU A 134 -0.67 -4.88 -12.59
CA GLU A 134 -1.41 -6.15 -12.49
C GLU A 134 -0.79 -7.12 -11.49
N VAL A 135 0.54 -7.13 -11.37
CA VAL A 135 1.25 -7.94 -10.35
C VAL A 135 0.88 -7.46 -8.94
N TRP A 136 0.76 -6.15 -8.74
CA TRP A 136 0.44 -5.54 -7.45
C TRP A 136 -1.04 -5.18 -7.27
N SER A 137 -1.94 -5.71 -8.12
CA SER A 137 -3.33 -5.26 -8.16
C SER A 137 -4.06 -5.47 -6.84
N GLN A 138 -3.81 -6.60 -6.16
CA GLN A 138 -4.41 -6.88 -4.85
C GLN A 138 -4.02 -5.83 -3.80
N VAL A 139 -2.75 -5.43 -3.74
CA VAL A 139 -2.27 -4.42 -2.80
C VAL A 139 -2.92 -3.06 -3.11
N LEU A 140 -2.93 -2.69 -4.39
CA LEU A 140 -3.52 -1.43 -4.85
C LEU A 140 -5.02 -1.35 -4.55
N ASP A 141 -5.78 -2.39 -4.89
CA ASP A 141 -7.23 -2.43 -4.72
C ASP A 141 -7.63 -2.45 -3.23
N GLN A 142 -6.85 -3.16 -2.39
CA GLN A 142 -7.13 -3.21 -0.95
C GLN A 142 -6.86 -1.87 -0.26
N VAL A 143 -5.75 -1.20 -0.59
CA VAL A 143 -5.45 0.13 -0.04
C VAL A 143 -6.47 1.15 -0.53
N ASP A 144 -6.82 1.14 -1.82
CA ASP A 144 -7.80 2.07 -2.39
C ASP A 144 -9.17 1.95 -1.71
N LYS A 145 -9.64 0.72 -1.46
CA LYS A 145 -10.89 0.48 -0.71
C LYS A 145 -10.89 1.16 0.66
N VAL A 146 -9.80 1.05 1.43
CA VAL A 146 -9.73 1.65 2.76
C VAL A 146 -9.65 3.17 2.66
N LEU A 147 -8.88 3.71 1.71
CA LEU A 147 -8.78 5.15 1.49
C LEU A 147 -10.10 5.77 1.02
N GLU A 148 -10.90 5.04 0.23
CA GLU A 148 -12.25 5.45 -0.14
C GLU A 148 -13.17 5.59 1.06
N ASN A 149 -13.11 4.64 1.99
CA ASN A 149 -13.94 4.70 3.18
C ASN A 149 -13.46 5.80 4.13
N ALA A 150 -12.14 5.96 4.31
CA ALA A 150 -11.56 7.06 5.09
C ALA A 150 -11.99 8.44 4.54
N ALA A 151 -12.01 8.60 3.22
CA ALA A 151 -12.48 9.83 2.57
C ALA A 151 -13.97 10.09 2.79
N LYS A 152 -14.83 9.06 2.67
CA LYS A 152 -16.28 9.17 2.91
C LYS A 152 -16.59 9.63 4.34
N GLU A 153 -15.87 9.07 5.30
CA GLU A 153 -16.07 9.34 6.73
C GLU A 153 -15.28 10.55 7.24
N ARG A 154 -14.46 11.19 6.38
CA ARG A 154 -13.56 12.30 6.71
C ARG A 154 -12.57 11.97 7.83
N ARG A 155 -12.03 10.77 7.75
CA ARG A 155 -11.20 10.13 8.76
C ARG A 155 -9.80 9.83 8.22
N GLY A 156 -8.84 9.66 9.12
CA GLY A 156 -7.50 9.20 8.76
C GLY A 156 -7.43 7.69 8.57
N VAL A 157 -6.22 7.17 8.40
CA VAL A 157 -5.95 5.73 8.38
C VAL A 157 -4.87 5.33 9.38
N TYR A 158 -5.02 4.15 9.96
CA TYR A 158 -4.10 3.56 10.93
C TYR A 158 -3.55 2.24 10.38
N PHE A 159 -2.23 2.08 10.43
CA PHE A 159 -1.56 0.82 10.12
C PHE A 159 -1.35 0.05 11.44
N GLY A 160 -1.77 -1.21 11.49
CA GLY A 160 -1.75 -2.01 12.71
C GLY A 160 -1.33 -3.46 12.50
N ASN A 161 -1.03 -4.14 13.62
CA ASN A 161 -0.97 -5.60 13.69
C ASN A 161 -2.33 -6.08 14.23
N VAL A 162 -3.13 -6.76 13.40
CA VAL A 162 -4.38 -7.39 13.83
C VAL A 162 -4.22 -8.91 13.91
#